data_AF-A0A8T4LSM7-F1
#
_entry.id   AF-A0A8T4LSM7-F1
#
_cell.length_a   1.000
_cell.length_b   1.000
_cell.length_c   1.000
_cell.angle_alpha   90.00
_cell.angle_beta   90.00
_cell.angle_gamma   90.00
#
_symmetry.space_group_name_H-M   'P 1'
#
loop_
_entity.id
_entity.type
_entity.pdbx_description
1 polymer ?
#
loop_
_entity_poly.entity_id
_entity_poly.type
_entity_poly.pdbx_seq_one_letter_code
_entity_poly.pdbx_strand_id
1 'polypeptide(L)'
;MRFKGQAFETMMLVISVIVALAILGVLLNILGGLSFGVGDPNAVMQEGLKTVQSKGFGIITAKKATFEKDALILKRSVIQDVPIAEEELQFACGGTAICNADNLDVTNDKIEANRRIEAQIVVCGDNEKADVPKYCVGVGRSAEEARTACTDKCGIGTTS
;
A
#
# COMPACT_ATOMS: atom_id res chain seq x y z
N MET A 1 48.34 36.59 20.80
CA MET A 1 47.48 35.42 21.11
C MET A 1 46.22 35.48 20.25
N ARG A 2 46.16 34.81 19.10
CA ARG A 2 45.00 34.83 18.17
C ARG A 2 44.91 33.55 17.30
N PHE A 3 44.79 32.38 17.90
CA PHE A 3 44.54 31.13 17.14
C PHE A 3 43.45 30.22 17.73
N LYS A 4 42.83 30.60 18.86
CA LYS A 4 41.79 29.78 19.51
C LYS A 4 40.38 29.89 18.88
N GLY A 5 40.16 30.77 17.88
CA GLY A 5 38.84 30.97 17.27
C GLY A 5 38.55 30.11 16.02
N GLN A 6 39.57 29.78 15.23
CA GLN A 6 39.38 29.17 13.90
C GLN A 6 39.16 27.64 13.93
N ALA A 7 39.61 26.97 15.00
CA ALA A 7 39.38 25.54 15.20
C ALA A 7 37.96 25.23 15.71
N PHE A 8 37.31 26.18 16.40
CA PHE A 8 35.94 26.01 16.89
C PHE A 8 34.90 26.18 15.78
N GLU A 9 35.11 27.13 14.86
CA GLU A 9 34.25 27.28 13.67
C GLU A 9 34.33 26.06 12.75
N THR A 10 35.54 25.51 12.53
CA THR A 10 35.71 24.34 11.67
C THR A 10 35.17 23.06 12.31
N MET A 11 35.30 22.86 13.62
CA MET A 11 34.62 21.74 14.31
C MET A 11 33.09 21.86 14.25
N MET A 12 32.55 23.07 14.44
CA MET A 12 31.11 23.30 14.39
C MET A 12 30.53 23.06 12.98
N LEU A 13 31.28 23.44 11.94
CA LEU A 13 30.90 23.21 10.55
C LEU A 13 30.89 21.70 10.22
N VAL A 14 31.86 20.93 10.74
CA VAL A 14 31.89 19.48 10.53
C VAL A 14 30.72 18.78 11.25
N ILE A 15 30.40 19.19 12.48
CA ILE A 15 29.27 18.62 13.22
C ILE A 15 27.95 18.90 12.52
N SER A 16 27.73 20.10 11.98
CA SER A 16 26.50 20.42 11.24
C SER A 16 26.33 19.58 9.97
N VAL A 17 27.42 19.31 9.25
CA VAL A 17 27.42 18.43 8.06
C VAL A 17 27.08 16.99 8.43
N ILE A 18 27.64 16.46 9.51
CA ILE A 18 27.35 15.09 9.97
C ILE A 18 25.87 14.95 10.36
N VAL A 19 25.32 15.92 11.09
CA VAL A 19 23.90 15.92 11.47
C VAL A 19 23.00 16.01 10.23
N ALA A 20 23.35 16.85 9.25
CA ALA A 20 22.61 16.93 8.00
C ALA A 20 22.61 15.61 7.22
N LEU A 21 23.76 14.91 7.14
CA LEU A 21 23.86 13.59 6.51
C LEU A 21 23.07 12.52 7.27
N ALA A 22 23.07 12.56 8.61
CA ALA A 22 22.29 11.64 9.43
C ALA A 22 20.78 11.85 9.24
N ILE A 23 20.31 13.10 9.21
CA ILE A 23 18.91 13.43 8.93
C ILE A 23 18.54 13.02 7.50
N LEU A 24 19.42 13.27 6.52
CA LEU A 24 19.21 12.82 5.14
C LEU A 24 19.09 11.29 5.07
N GLY A 25 19.91 10.54 5.81
CA GLY A 25 19.83 9.09 5.90
C GLY A 25 18.52 8.60 6.52
N VAL A 26 18.04 9.26 7.58
CA VAL A 26 16.73 8.96 8.20
C VAL A 26 15.59 9.28 7.24
N LEU A 27 15.65 10.43 6.56
CA LEU A 27 14.65 10.82 5.55
C LEU A 27 14.66 9.88 4.35
N LEU A 28 15.82 9.42 3.89
CA LEU A 28 15.94 8.42 2.83
C LEU A 28 15.44 7.05 3.29
N ASN A 29 15.53 6.70 4.57
CA ASN A 29 14.94 5.47 5.10
C ASN A 29 13.41 5.56 5.20
N ILE A 30 12.87 6.73 5.57
CA ILE A 30 11.42 7.00 5.57
C ILE A 30 10.87 7.01 4.14
N LEU A 31 11.59 7.63 3.20
CA LEU A 31 11.23 7.66 1.77
C LEU A 31 11.50 6.31 1.09
N GLY A 32 12.50 5.55 1.52
CA GLY A 32 12.79 4.19 1.04
C GLY A 32 11.73 3.17 1.46
N GLY A 33 11.00 3.42 2.55
CA GLY A 33 9.77 2.71 2.90
C GLY A 33 8.55 3.11 2.05
N LEU A 34 8.62 4.25 1.35
CA LEU A 34 7.64 4.69 0.36
C LEU A 34 8.16 4.35 -1.03
N SER A 35 8.11 3.06 -1.41
CA SER A 35 8.43 2.62 -2.77
C SER A 35 7.51 3.30 -3.79
N PHE A 36 7.94 4.47 -4.30
CA PHE A 36 7.38 5.10 -5.51
C PHE A 36 7.96 4.38 -6.74
N GLY A 37 7.58 3.12 -6.87
CA GLY A 37 8.05 2.23 -7.92
C GLY A 37 7.38 0.89 -7.72
N VAL A 38 6.44 0.60 -8.62
CA VAL A 38 5.84 -0.72 -8.93
C VAL A 38 6.16 -1.78 -7.87
N GLY A 39 5.34 -1.84 -6.83
CA GLY A 39 5.53 -2.79 -5.73
C GLY A 39 5.08 -4.21 -6.10
N ASP A 40 5.57 -5.20 -5.36
CA ASP A 40 4.96 -6.52 -5.34
C ASP A 40 3.50 -6.40 -4.84
N PRO A 41 2.52 -6.99 -5.55
CA PRO A 41 1.11 -6.82 -5.22
C PRO A 41 0.76 -7.36 -3.83
N ASN A 42 1.37 -8.46 -3.35
CA ASN A 42 1.12 -8.95 -1.99
C ASN A 42 1.66 -7.95 -0.97
N ALA A 43 2.88 -7.46 -1.15
CA ALA A 43 3.49 -6.48 -0.24
C ALA A 43 2.66 -5.19 -0.16
N VAL A 44 2.18 -4.68 -1.30
CA VAL A 44 1.34 -3.48 -1.37
C VAL A 44 0.01 -3.70 -0.62
N MET A 45 -0.63 -4.85 -0.82
CA MET A 45 -1.88 -5.19 -0.11
C MET A 45 -1.65 -5.33 1.40
N GLN A 46 -0.61 -6.03 1.82
CA GLN A 46 -0.24 -6.22 3.22
C GLN A 46 0.04 -4.89 3.94
N GLU A 47 0.87 -4.03 3.33
CA GLU A 47 1.17 -2.70 3.88
C GLU A 47 -0.09 -1.85 3.98
N GLY A 48 -0.95 -1.92 2.96
CA GLY A 48 -2.24 -1.26 2.95
C GLY A 48 -3.14 -1.70 4.10
N LEU A 49 -3.27 -3.00 4.32
CA LEU A 49 -4.07 -3.56 5.40
C LEU A 49 -3.53 -3.17 6.78
N LYS A 50 -2.21 -3.24 7.00
CA LYS A 50 -1.58 -2.76 8.25
C LYS A 50 -1.87 -1.29 8.50
N THR A 51 -1.83 -0.48 7.45
CA THR A 51 -2.12 0.96 7.53
C THR A 51 -3.58 1.24 7.89
N VAL A 52 -4.53 0.55 7.26
CA VAL A 52 -5.95 0.72 7.57
C VAL A 52 -6.27 0.18 8.96
N GLN A 53 -5.76 -1.00 9.31
CA GLN A 53 -5.99 -1.62 10.61
C GLN A 53 -5.47 -0.74 11.75
N SER A 54 -4.25 -0.20 11.63
CA SER A 54 -3.67 0.70 12.65
C SER A 54 -4.45 2.00 12.83
N LYS A 55 -5.14 2.48 11.78
CA LYS A 55 -6.00 3.66 11.84
C LYS A 55 -7.41 3.35 12.36
N GLY A 56 -7.83 2.09 12.32
CA GLY A 56 -9.18 1.67 12.68
C GLY A 56 -10.21 1.82 11.56
N PHE A 57 -10.01 2.76 10.64
CA PHE A 57 -10.86 2.97 9.47
C PHE A 57 -10.12 3.74 8.37
N GLY A 58 -10.66 3.70 7.15
CA GLY A 58 -10.30 4.60 6.06
C GLY A 58 -9.91 3.91 4.77
N ILE A 59 -9.41 4.71 3.83
CA ILE A 59 -9.02 4.29 2.49
C ILE A 59 -7.57 4.76 2.27
N ILE A 60 -6.68 3.87 1.86
CA ILE A 60 -5.30 4.25 1.53
C ILE A 60 -5.23 4.88 0.13
N THR A 61 -4.20 5.68 -0.08
CA THR A 61 -3.85 6.15 -1.42
C THR A 61 -3.51 4.96 -2.32
N ALA A 62 -3.98 5.01 -3.57
CA ALA A 62 -3.67 4.00 -4.57
C ALA A 62 -2.16 3.84 -4.77
N LYS A 63 -1.69 2.59 -4.78
CA LYS A 63 -0.31 2.23 -5.09
C LYS A 63 -0.26 1.36 -6.34
N LYS A 64 0.72 1.63 -7.20
CA LYS A 64 0.95 0.85 -8.41
C LYS A 64 1.68 -0.45 -8.09
N ALA A 65 1.20 -1.56 -8.62
CA ALA A 65 1.83 -2.88 -8.53
C ALA A 65 1.81 -3.60 -9.88
N THR A 66 2.74 -4.53 -10.06
CA THR A 66 2.77 -5.42 -11.23
C THR A 66 2.42 -6.83 -10.82
N PHE A 67 1.37 -7.35 -11.43
CA PHE A 67 1.00 -8.75 -11.36
C PHE A 67 1.77 -9.47 -12.46
N GLU A 68 2.63 -10.42 -12.09
CA GLU A 68 3.31 -11.27 -13.06
C GLU A 68 2.33 -12.28 -13.67
N LYS A 69 2.67 -12.81 -14.84
CA LYS A 69 1.85 -13.84 -15.48
C LYS A 69 1.79 -15.10 -14.59
N ASP A 70 0.61 -15.72 -14.55
CA ASP A 70 0.29 -16.92 -13.78
C ASP A 70 0.40 -16.69 -12.25
N ALA A 71 0.42 -15.42 -11.81
CA ALA A 71 0.43 -15.08 -10.40
C ALA A 71 -0.94 -15.34 -9.78
N LEU A 72 -0.94 -16.08 -8.68
CA LEU A 72 -2.11 -16.35 -7.85
C LEU A 72 -1.92 -15.73 -6.48
N ILE A 73 -2.83 -14.85 -6.09
CA ILE A 73 -2.87 -14.19 -4.79
C ILE A 73 -4.13 -14.66 -4.08
N LEU A 74 -3.95 -15.23 -2.89
CA LEU A 74 -5.02 -15.71 -2.03
C LEU A 74 -5.14 -14.78 -0.83
N LYS A 75 -6.33 -14.68 -0.23
CA LYS A 75 -6.49 -13.92 1.02
C LYS A 75 -5.45 -14.31 2.07
N ARG A 76 -5.19 -15.61 2.25
CA ARG A 76 -4.20 -16.13 3.20
C ARG A 76 -2.79 -15.55 3.01
N SER A 77 -2.33 -15.36 1.77
CA SER A 77 -1.00 -14.76 1.54
C SER A 77 -0.98 -13.28 1.89
N VAL A 78 -2.11 -12.60 1.73
CA VAL A 78 -2.26 -11.17 2.02
C VAL A 78 -2.43 -10.91 3.52
N ILE A 79 -3.03 -11.82 4.29
CA ILE A 79 -3.28 -11.63 5.72
C ILE A 79 -2.24 -12.29 6.64
N GLN A 80 -1.25 -12.99 6.09
CA GLN A 80 -0.29 -13.79 6.89
C GLN A 80 0.36 -13.01 8.05
N ASP A 81 0.66 -11.73 7.83
CA ASP A 81 1.31 -10.86 8.81
C ASP A 81 0.38 -9.76 9.35
N VAL A 82 -0.94 -9.94 9.21
CA VAL A 82 -1.95 -8.97 9.65
C VAL A 82 -2.98 -9.72 10.51
N PRO A 83 -3.26 -9.29 11.75
CA PRO A 83 -4.21 -9.98 12.62
C PRO A 83 -5.66 -9.68 12.20
N ILE A 84 -6.08 -10.20 11.05
CA ILE A 84 -7.44 -10.12 10.49
C ILE A 84 -7.88 -11.51 10.05
N ALA A 85 -9.17 -11.81 10.17
CA ALA A 85 -9.71 -13.08 9.71
C ALA A 85 -9.86 -13.08 8.17
N GLU A 86 -9.80 -14.27 7.55
CA GLU A 86 -9.90 -14.42 6.09
C GLU A 86 -11.26 -13.92 5.56
N GLU A 87 -12.33 -14.14 6.32
CA GLU A 87 -13.68 -13.65 6.03
C GLU A 87 -13.86 -12.13 6.18
N GLU A 88 -12.97 -11.45 6.91
CA GLU A 88 -13.02 -9.99 7.06
C GLU A 88 -12.41 -9.26 5.85
N LEU A 89 -11.67 -9.97 4.99
CA LEU A 89 -11.08 -9.43 3.77
C LEU A 89 -11.91 -9.81 2.54
N GLN A 90 -12.02 -8.91 1.57
CA GLN A 90 -12.55 -9.19 0.23
C GLN A 90 -11.68 -8.55 -0.85
N PHE A 91 -11.52 -9.22 -1.99
CA PHE A 91 -10.98 -8.58 -3.19
C PHE A 91 -12.10 -8.07 -4.09
N ALA A 92 -11.88 -6.91 -4.68
CA ALA A 92 -12.77 -6.32 -5.67
C ALA A 92 -11.96 -5.74 -6.82
N CYS A 93 -12.57 -5.69 -8.00
CA CYS A 93 -11.92 -5.17 -9.20
C CYS A 93 -12.76 -4.07 -9.86
N GLY A 94 -12.09 -3.00 -10.26
CA GLY A 94 -12.66 -1.80 -10.84
C GLY A 94 -12.46 -1.74 -12.35
N GLY A 95 -13.54 -1.46 -13.07
CA GLY A 95 -13.54 -1.49 -14.54
C GLY A 95 -13.51 -2.90 -15.13
N THR A 96 -13.47 -2.99 -16.46
CA THR A 96 -13.40 -4.26 -17.21
C THR A 96 -12.15 -4.38 -18.09
N ALA A 97 -11.39 -3.28 -18.22
CA ALA A 97 -10.21 -3.23 -19.07
C ALA A 97 -9.10 -4.17 -18.59
N ILE A 98 -8.88 -4.24 -17.27
CA ILE A 98 -7.93 -5.19 -16.66
C ILE A 98 -8.65 -6.35 -15.95
N CYS A 99 -9.85 -6.13 -15.42
CA CYS A 99 -10.63 -7.11 -14.67
C CYS A 99 -11.47 -7.99 -15.60
N ASN A 100 -10.85 -9.04 -16.14
CA ASN A 100 -11.54 -10.03 -16.97
C ASN A 100 -10.76 -11.34 -16.96
N ALA A 101 -11.42 -12.43 -17.36
CA ALA A 101 -10.84 -13.77 -17.35
C ALA A 101 -9.57 -13.92 -18.22
N ASP A 102 -9.34 -13.05 -19.21
CA ASP A 102 -8.14 -13.10 -20.06
C ASP A 102 -6.94 -12.35 -19.46
N ASN A 103 -7.18 -11.47 -18.49
CA ASN A 103 -6.22 -10.53 -17.94
C ASN A 103 -6.04 -10.77 -16.43
N LEU A 104 -6.91 -10.18 -15.61
CA LEU A 104 -6.91 -10.31 -14.16
C LEU A 104 -8.29 -10.83 -13.71
N ASP A 105 -8.35 -12.09 -13.32
CA ASP A 105 -9.53 -12.71 -12.73
C ASP A 105 -9.55 -12.43 -11.23
N VAL A 106 -10.47 -11.56 -10.80
CA VAL A 106 -10.61 -11.16 -9.40
C VAL A 106 -11.96 -11.64 -8.91
N THR A 107 -11.89 -12.56 -7.96
CA THR A 107 -13.03 -13.05 -7.20
C THR A 107 -12.96 -12.52 -5.78
N ASN A 108 -13.97 -12.80 -4.96
CA ASN A 108 -13.93 -12.37 -3.57
C ASN A 108 -12.73 -12.92 -2.80
N ASP A 109 -12.23 -14.11 -3.16
CA ASP A 109 -11.24 -14.89 -2.40
C ASP A 109 -9.83 -14.95 -3.02
N LYS A 110 -9.72 -14.63 -4.30
CA LYS A 110 -8.44 -14.67 -5.02
C LYS A 110 -8.33 -13.61 -6.11
N ILE A 111 -7.09 -13.28 -6.43
CA ILE A 111 -6.70 -12.54 -7.64
C ILE A 111 -5.77 -13.43 -8.44
N GLU A 112 -6.11 -13.70 -9.70
CA GLU A 112 -5.34 -14.53 -10.62
C GLU A 112 -5.00 -13.73 -11.88
N ALA A 113 -3.71 -13.64 -12.19
CA ALA A 113 -3.21 -12.88 -13.33
C ALA A 113 -2.86 -13.82 -14.49
N ASN A 114 -3.69 -13.86 -15.52
CA ASN A 114 -3.45 -14.66 -16.71
C ASN A 114 -2.40 -14.04 -17.65
N ARG A 115 -2.07 -12.76 -17.42
CA ARG A 115 -1.04 -12.00 -18.12
C ARG A 115 -0.33 -11.05 -17.17
N ARG A 116 0.88 -10.63 -17.55
CA ARG A 116 1.60 -9.58 -16.85
C ARG A 116 0.82 -8.26 -16.97
N ILE A 117 0.39 -7.69 -15.85
CA ILE A 117 -0.46 -6.49 -15.79
C ILE A 117 0.06 -5.54 -14.74
N GLU A 118 0.16 -4.25 -15.10
CA GLU A 118 0.33 -3.19 -14.13
C GLU A 118 -1.05 -2.65 -13.72
N ALA A 119 -1.32 -2.61 -12.41
CA ALA A 119 -2.58 -2.09 -11.89
C ALA A 119 -2.35 -1.22 -10.64
N GLN A 120 -3.39 -0.47 -10.29
CA GLN A 120 -3.46 0.30 -9.06
C GLN A 120 -4.22 -0.51 -8.01
N ILE A 121 -3.67 -0.57 -6.81
CA ILE A 121 -4.24 -1.25 -5.65
C ILE A 121 -4.62 -0.19 -4.63
N VAL A 122 -5.85 -0.27 -4.12
CA VAL A 122 -6.37 0.50 -3.00
C VAL A 122 -6.85 -0.47 -1.94
N VAL A 123 -6.56 -0.18 -0.69
CA VAL A 123 -7.08 -0.91 0.47
C VAL A 123 -7.97 0.02 1.26
N CYS A 124 -9.14 -0.48 1.65
CA CYS A 124 -10.10 0.23 2.47
C CYS A 124 -10.55 -0.69 3.60
N GLY A 125 -10.97 -0.09 4.70
CA GLY A 125 -11.50 -0.85 5.82
C GLY A 125 -12.19 0.01 6.85
N ASP A 126 -13.00 -0.66 7.65
CA ASP A 126 -13.75 -0.09 8.75
C ASP A 126 -13.87 -1.16 9.84
N ASN A 127 -13.08 -1.02 10.90
CA ASN A 127 -13.06 -1.97 12.01
C ASN A 127 -14.33 -1.88 12.86
N GLU A 128 -15.07 -0.77 12.78
CA GLU A 128 -16.31 -0.56 13.54
C GLU A 128 -17.52 -1.18 12.85
N LYS A 129 -17.36 -1.59 11.58
CA LYS A 129 -18.40 -2.32 10.84
C LYS A 129 -18.68 -3.67 11.52
N ALA A 130 -19.94 -3.88 11.88
CA ALA A 130 -20.39 -5.12 12.52
C ALA A 130 -20.41 -6.31 11.54
N ASP A 131 -20.68 -6.04 10.26
CA ASP A 131 -20.82 -7.04 9.20
C ASP A 131 -19.51 -7.25 8.42
N VAL A 132 -19.29 -8.48 7.95
CA VAL A 132 -18.20 -8.80 7.01
C VAL A 132 -18.59 -8.43 5.57
N PRO A 133 -17.62 -8.04 4.72
CA PRO A 133 -16.21 -7.81 5.03
C PRO A 133 -15.98 -6.46 5.73
N LYS A 134 -14.94 -6.41 6.57
CA LYS A 134 -14.45 -5.19 7.23
C LYS A 134 -13.33 -4.52 6.47
N TYR A 135 -12.61 -5.27 5.64
CA TYR A 135 -11.52 -4.80 4.79
C TYR A 135 -11.76 -5.23 3.36
N CYS A 136 -11.35 -4.37 2.43
CA CYS A 136 -11.37 -4.69 1.02
C CYS A 136 -10.13 -4.19 0.32
N VAL A 137 -9.74 -4.91 -0.71
CA VAL A 137 -8.65 -4.58 -1.61
C VAL A 137 -9.26 -4.40 -2.98
N GLY A 138 -9.34 -3.15 -3.44
CA GLY A 138 -9.77 -2.77 -4.77
C GLY A 138 -8.58 -2.73 -5.73
N VAL A 139 -8.70 -3.38 -6.89
CA VAL A 139 -7.71 -3.34 -7.97
C VAL A 139 -8.33 -2.68 -9.19
N GLY A 140 -7.62 -1.77 -9.85
CA GLY A 140 -8.14 -1.06 -11.04
C GLY A 140 -7.03 -0.55 -11.96
N ARG A 141 -7.37 -0.15 -13.18
CA ARG A 141 -6.38 0.43 -14.10
C ARG A 141 -5.92 1.81 -13.62
N SER A 142 -6.84 2.55 -13.02
CA SER A 142 -6.60 3.87 -12.43
C SER A 142 -6.83 3.85 -10.92
N ALA A 143 -6.33 4.88 -10.23
CA ALA A 143 -6.55 5.06 -8.80
C ALA A 143 -8.04 5.20 -8.47
N GLU A 144 -8.80 5.84 -9.36
CA GLU A 144 -10.24 6.03 -9.21
C GLU A 144 -11.01 4.72 -9.33
N GLU A 145 -10.71 3.90 -10.36
CA GLU A 145 -11.31 2.58 -10.52
C GLU A 145 -11.03 1.67 -9.33
N ALA A 146 -9.78 1.65 -8.84
CA ALA A 146 -9.39 0.86 -7.67
C ALA A 146 -10.10 1.34 -6.40
N ARG A 147 -10.26 2.66 -6.23
CA ARG A 147 -10.97 3.25 -5.11
C ARG A 147 -12.46 2.91 -5.13
N THR A 148 -13.12 3.11 -6.27
CA THR A 148 -14.53 2.75 -6.47
C THR A 148 -14.77 1.25 -6.25
N ALA A 149 -13.86 0.39 -6.72
CA ALA A 149 -13.94 -1.04 -6.43
C ALA A 149 -13.86 -1.32 -4.93
N CYS A 150 -12.98 -0.63 -4.22
CA CYS A 150 -12.84 -0.78 -2.79
C CYS A 150 -14.08 -0.30 -2.02
N THR A 151 -14.61 0.87 -2.37
CA THR A 151 -15.72 1.47 -1.61
C THR A 151 -17.07 0.85 -1.96
N ASP A 152 -17.39 0.80 -3.24
CA ASP A 152 -18.77 0.56 -3.70
C ASP A 152 -19.05 -0.94 -3.82
N LYS A 153 -18.06 -1.74 -4.28
CA LYS A 153 -18.25 -3.18 -4.43
C LYS A 153 -18.12 -3.95 -3.12
N CYS A 154 -17.35 -3.43 -2.16
CA CYS A 154 -17.23 -4.04 -0.83
C CYS A 154 -18.11 -3.37 0.23
N GLY A 155 -18.77 -2.25 -0.09
CA GLY A 155 -19.64 -1.53 0.84
C GLY A 155 -18.88 -1.04 2.07
N ILE A 156 -17.66 -0.53 1.88
CA ILE A 156 -16.76 -0.05 2.94
C ILE A 156 -16.45 1.41 2.64
N GLY A 157 -16.86 2.32 3.53
CA GLY A 157 -16.58 3.74 3.36
C GLY A 157 -17.50 4.44 2.35
N THR A 158 -18.82 4.36 2.56
CA THR A 158 -19.70 5.44 2.09
C THR A 158 -19.29 6.72 2.82
N THR A 159 -18.61 7.62 2.13
CA THR A 159 -18.49 9.01 2.56
C THR A 159 -19.90 9.56 2.74
N SER A 160 -20.30 9.82 3.99
CA SER A 160 -21.27 10.87 4.28
C SER A 160 -20.65 12.22 3.96
#